data_AF-A0AAV6B4P7-F1
#
_entry.id   AF-A0AAV6B4P7-F1
#
_cell.length_a   1.000
_cell.length_b   1.000
_cell.length_c   1.000
_cell.angle_alpha   90.00
_cell.angle_beta   90.00
_cell.angle_gamma   90.00
#
_symmetry.space_group_name_H-M   'P 1'
#
loop_
_entity.id
_entity.type
_entity.pdbx_description
1 polymer ?
#
loop_
_entity_poly.entity_id
_entity_poly.type
_entity_poly.pdbx_seq_one_letter_code
_entity_poly.pdbx_strand_id
1 'polypeptide(L)'
;TDVSGSGTNTALTFVGHYDYLKLDLINWDSANGHGKGSNYFGFAGSSDPGVDPKALDGSGFNIEGLTMAPGSTTTAYVCFRAPIVPATNRVKALIVPVTNFAALASGSFTNPGAAGFGAPIELNLGGRAFRSIEGNGDGYLIVCGPPGVASGTPPSDFRMFTWTGSPANAPLERAASLTNLIVEGIVELPPGPLTSSSTVQLISDNGITVYYDDTIEAKQLPYPGFKKFRSDWVTLGPVVTSQPAIKEVHSSSGLCSITWYSVAGLTYRVQSKNALSDPAWADVPGDVAATDALATKAVGMLSTGQRFFRVIIP
;
A
#
# COMPACT_ATOMS: atom_id res chain seq x y z
N THR A 1 -22.18 7.34 -13.67
CA THR A 1 -22.36 7.48 -15.14
C THR A 1 -22.75 6.13 -15.68
N ASP A 2 -23.80 6.08 -16.49
CA ASP A 2 -24.21 4.87 -17.19
C ASP A 2 -23.60 4.85 -18.59
N VAL A 3 -23.25 3.65 -19.05
CA VAL A 3 -22.76 3.38 -20.40
C VAL A 3 -23.85 2.63 -21.15
N SER A 4 -24.21 3.09 -22.35
CA SER A 4 -25.20 2.45 -23.23
C SER A 4 -24.71 2.42 -24.67
N GLY A 5 -25.37 1.63 -25.53
CA GLY A 5 -24.97 1.45 -26.93
C GLY A 5 -23.72 0.57 -27.09
N SER A 6 -23.13 0.59 -28.28
CA SER A 6 -21.91 -0.16 -28.59
C SER A 6 -21.14 0.48 -29.75
N GLY A 7 -19.82 0.21 -29.81
CA GLY A 7 -18.94 0.75 -30.85
C GLY A 7 -18.98 2.28 -30.89
N THR A 8 -19.13 2.84 -32.09
CA THR A 8 -19.26 4.29 -32.29
C THR A 8 -20.54 4.89 -31.71
N ASN A 9 -21.53 4.07 -31.34
CA ASN A 9 -22.79 4.50 -30.75
C ASN A 9 -22.76 4.43 -29.20
N THR A 10 -21.58 4.26 -28.59
CA THR A 10 -21.42 4.27 -27.14
C THR A 10 -21.78 5.65 -26.58
N ALA A 11 -22.71 5.70 -25.63
CA ALA A 11 -23.14 6.92 -24.97
C ALA A 11 -22.89 6.84 -23.45
N LEU A 12 -22.39 7.94 -22.89
CA LEU A 12 -22.19 8.13 -21.45
C LEU A 12 -23.26 9.07 -20.92
N THR A 13 -24.05 8.63 -19.94
CA THR A 13 -25.06 9.45 -19.27
C THR A 13 -24.66 9.70 -17.83
N PHE A 14 -24.55 10.96 -17.42
CA PHE A 14 -24.31 11.29 -16.02
C PHE A 14 -25.52 10.90 -15.16
N VAL A 15 -25.28 10.19 -14.05
CA VAL A 15 -26.33 9.68 -13.15
C VAL A 15 -26.31 10.41 -11.82
N GLY A 16 -25.13 10.60 -11.24
CA GLY A 16 -24.94 11.23 -9.95
C GLY A 16 -23.50 11.16 -9.48
N HIS A 17 -23.27 11.72 -8.30
CA HIS A 17 -22.01 11.69 -7.57
C HIS A 17 -22.26 11.97 -6.08
N TYR A 18 -21.24 11.74 -5.25
CA TYR A 18 -21.28 12.07 -3.83
C TYR A 18 -20.07 12.92 -3.43
N ASP A 19 -20.30 14.15 -2.99
CA ASP A 19 -19.25 15.13 -2.70
C ASP A 19 -18.59 14.95 -1.33
N TYR A 20 -19.24 14.24 -0.41
CA TYR A 20 -18.90 14.31 1.02
C TYR A 20 -18.13 13.10 1.57
N LEU A 21 -17.69 12.15 0.72
CA LEU A 21 -17.03 10.93 1.19
C LEU A 21 -15.81 11.21 2.08
N LYS A 22 -14.98 12.20 1.72
CA LYS A 22 -13.80 12.59 2.52
C LYS A 22 -14.21 13.08 3.92
N LEU A 23 -15.22 13.94 4.00
CA LEU A 23 -15.70 14.47 5.28
C LEU A 23 -16.32 13.37 6.14
N ASP A 24 -17.07 12.46 5.53
CA ASP A 24 -17.67 11.32 6.23
C ASP A 24 -16.61 10.36 6.79
N LEU A 25 -15.53 10.10 6.03
CA LEU A 25 -14.40 9.31 6.51
C LEU A 25 -13.72 9.95 7.73
N ILE A 26 -13.49 11.26 7.69
CA ILE A 26 -12.90 12.02 8.81
C ILE A 26 -13.80 11.95 10.05
N ASN A 27 -15.11 12.17 9.88
CA ASN A 27 -16.07 12.10 10.97
C ASN A 27 -16.18 10.69 11.54
N TRP A 28 -16.15 9.67 10.70
CA TRP A 28 -16.19 8.27 11.10
C TRP A 28 -14.95 7.87 11.91
N ASP A 29 -13.75 8.26 11.50
CA ASP A 29 -12.52 7.98 12.26
C ASP A 29 -12.45 8.78 13.57
N SER A 30 -12.77 10.07 13.54
CA SER A 30 -12.73 10.93 14.74
C SER A 30 -13.77 10.54 15.79
N ALA A 31 -14.96 10.10 15.37
CA ALA A 31 -16.02 9.64 16.28
C ALA A 31 -15.86 8.19 16.74
N ASN A 32 -14.76 7.51 16.39
CA ASN A 32 -14.54 6.08 16.68
C ASN A 32 -15.65 5.18 16.08
N GLY A 33 -16.18 5.53 14.91
CA GLY A 33 -17.21 4.75 14.23
C GLY A 33 -16.75 3.36 13.78
N HIS A 34 -15.45 3.09 13.79
CA HIS A 34 -14.84 1.79 13.50
C HIS A 34 -14.50 0.94 14.74
N GLY A 35 -14.56 1.52 15.95
CA GLY A 35 -14.31 0.80 17.20
C GLY A 35 -12.84 0.61 17.61
N LYS A 36 -11.86 1.27 16.96
CA LYS A 36 -10.42 1.18 17.27
C LYS A 36 -9.86 2.38 18.07
N GLY A 37 -10.72 3.30 18.46
CA GLY A 37 -10.37 4.56 19.14
C GLY A 37 -10.55 5.78 18.24
N SER A 38 -10.72 6.95 18.84
CA SER A 38 -10.84 8.20 18.10
C SER A 38 -9.55 8.51 17.34
N ASN A 39 -9.67 8.88 16.07
CA ASN A 39 -8.55 9.26 15.18
C ASN A 39 -7.48 8.17 15.02
N TYR A 40 -7.88 6.89 15.08
CA TYR A 40 -6.96 5.75 14.94
C TYR A 40 -6.25 5.75 13.58
N PHE A 41 -6.96 6.09 12.49
CA PHE A 41 -6.36 6.21 11.15
C PHE A 41 -5.68 7.57 10.92
N GLY A 42 -6.13 8.58 11.66
CA GLY A 42 -5.60 9.93 11.63
C GLY A 42 -6.11 10.74 10.44
N PHE A 43 -7.30 10.43 9.90
CA PHE A 43 -7.78 11.04 8.66
C PHE A 43 -7.89 12.57 8.75
N ALA A 44 -8.29 13.12 9.90
CA ALA A 44 -8.36 14.57 10.11
C ALA A 44 -6.98 15.20 9.84
N GLY A 45 -5.96 14.80 10.60
CA GLY A 45 -4.59 15.31 10.46
C GLY A 45 -3.98 15.00 9.09
N SER A 46 -4.22 13.81 8.53
CA SER A 46 -3.76 13.44 7.19
C SER A 46 -4.32 14.33 6.07
N SER A 47 -5.43 15.01 6.34
CA SER A 47 -6.18 15.79 5.37
C SER A 47 -6.11 17.31 5.58
N ASP A 48 -5.36 17.74 6.60
CA ASP A 48 -5.20 19.14 6.96
C ASP A 48 -4.54 19.95 5.82
N PRO A 49 -4.88 21.24 5.67
CA PRO A 49 -4.21 22.11 4.71
C PRO A 49 -2.69 22.10 4.89
N GLY A 50 -1.97 21.83 3.81
CA GLY A 50 -0.50 21.82 3.79
C GLY A 50 0.14 20.45 4.06
N VAL A 51 -0.64 19.43 4.41
CA VAL A 51 -0.15 18.05 4.47
C VAL A 51 -0.03 17.48 3.05
N ASP A 52 1.16 17.01 2.68
CA ASP A 52 1.37 16.36 1.39
C ASP A 52 0.57 15.03 1.34
N PRO A 53 -0.34 14.86 0.37
CA PRO A 53 -1.07 13.60 0.16
C PRO A 53 -0.15 12.37 -0.02
N LYS A 54 1.11 12.59 -0.40
CA LYS A 54 2.13 11.59 -0.67
C LYS A 54 3.29 11.65 0.35
N ALA A 55 3.06 12.26 1.52
CA ALA A 55 4.05 12.41 2.58
C ALA A 55 4.81 11.10 2.85
N LEU A 56 6.14 11.17 2.83
CA LEU A 56 7.03 10.00 2.86
C LEU A 56 6.90 9.17 4.15
N ASP A 57 6.45 9.79 5.24
CA ASP A 57 6.18 9.14 6.52
C ASP A 57 4.85 8.36 6.55
N GLY A 58 4.08 8.38 5.45
CA GLY A 58 2.79 7.71 5.33
C GLY A 58 1.64 8.45 6.02
N SER A 59 1.85 9.73 6.37
CA SER A 59 0.83 10.55 7.06
C SER A 59 -0.16 11.25 6.13
N GLY A 60 0.05 11.24 4.82
CA GLY A 60 -0.84 11.88 3.84
C GLY A 60 -2.24 11.28 3.73
N PHE A 61 -3.10 11.89 2.90
CA PHE A 61 -4.42 11.38 2.52
C PHE A 61 -4.52 11.20 1.00
N ASN A 62 -4.47 9.96 0.52
CA ASN A 62 -4.54 9.61 -0.89
C ASN A 62 -5.18 8.23 -1.10
N ILE A 63 -6.21 8.17 -1.94
CA ILE A 63 -6.92 6.96 -2.38
C ILE A 63 -6.41 6.60 -3.77
N GLU A 64 -5.88 5.39 -3.93
CA GLU A 64 -5.36 4.88 -5.22
C GLU A 64 -5.96 3.50 -5.55
N GLY A 65 -7.03 3.09 -4.86
CA GLY A 65 -7.69 1.83 -5.13
C GLY A 65 -9.18 1.87 -4.85
N LEU A 66 -9.94 1.30 -5.77
CA LEU A 66 -11.38 1.13 -5.69
C LEU A 66 -11.75 -0.19 -6.35
N THR A 67 -12.41 -1.07 -5.62
CA THR A 67 -12.91 -2.34 -6.16
C THR A 67 -14.15 -2.78 -5.40
N MET A 68 -15.00 -3.62 -5.97
CA MET A 68 -16.15 -4.15 -5.22
C MET A 68 -15.67 -5.17 -4.18
N ALA A 69 -16.32 -5.19 -3.02
CA ALA A 69 -16.12 -6.26 -2.04
C ALA A 69 -16.53 -7.62 -2.64
N PRO A 70 -16.01 -8.75 -2.14
CA PRO A 70 -16.21 -10.05 -2.77
C PRO A 70 -17.70 -10.37 -2.91
N GLY A 71 -18.16 -10.57 -4.15
CA GLY A 71 -19.57 -10.87 -4.46
C GLY A 71 -20.57 -9.75 -4.18
N SER A 72 -20.11 -8.54 -3.84
CA SER A 72 -21.00 -7.42 -3.53
C SER A 72 -21.30 -6.56 -4.76
N THR A 73 -22.55 -6.11 -4.87
CA THR A 73 -22.98 -5.10 -5.84
C THR A 73 -23.16 -3.71 -5.22
N THR A 74 -23.04 -3.58 -3.90
CA THR A 74 -23.30 -2.33 -3.17
C THR A 74 -22.12 -1.86 -2.33
N THR A 75 -21.28 -2.77 -1.85
CA THR A 75 -20.12 -2.45 -1.03
C THR A 75 -18.87 -2.36 -1.87
N ALA A 76 -18.22 -1.20 -1.86
CA ALA A 76 -16.91 -1.01 -2.48
C ALA A 76 -15.81 -0.91 -1.41
N TYR A 77 -14.65 -1.46 -1.70
CA TYR A 77 -13.41 -1.27 -0.95
C TYR A 77 -12.70 -0.04 -1.46
N VAL A 78 -12.65 1.01 -0.64
CA VAL A 78 -11.85 2.22 -0.87
C VAL A 78 -10.49 2.02 -0.22
N CYS A 79 -9.43 2.04 -1.02
CA CYS A 79 -8.09 1.59 -0.62
C CYS A 79 -7.09 2.74 -0.71
N PHE A 80 -6.29 2.89 0.35
CA PHE A 80 -5.47 4.08 0.55
C PHE A 80 -4.01 3.82 0.23
N ARG A 81 -3.39 4.74 -0.53
CA ARG A 81 -1.94 4.91 -0.62
C ARG A 81 -1.38 5.57 0.64
N ALA A 82 -2.14 6.50 1.18
CA ALA A 82 -1.92 7.11 2.48
C ALA A 82 -3.28 7.48 3.07
N PRO A 83 -3.51 7.40 4.38
CA PRO A 83 -2.53 7.05 5.39
C PRO A 83 -2.12 5.58 5.36
N ILE A 84 -0.88 5.31 5.77
CA ILE A 84 -0.52 4.00 6.33
C ILE A 84 -0.99 4.00 7.78
N VAL A 85 -1.44 2.88 8.33
CA VAL A 85 -2.15 2.84 9.61
C VAL A 85 -1.55 1.85 10.62
N PRO A 86 -1.84 2.00 11.93
CA PRO A 86 -2.47 3.18 12.58
C PRO A 86 -1.62 4.44 12.51
N ALA A 87 -2.19 5.60 12.85
CA ALA A 87 -1.48 6.87 12.82
C ALA A 87 -0.25 6.92 13.74
N THR A 88 -0.25 6.13 14.80
CA THR A 88 0.82 6.08 15.81
C THR A 88 2.09 5.39 15.34
N ASN A 89 2.01 4.48 14.36
CA ASN A 89 3.18 3.74 13.90
C ASN A 89 3.23 3.48 12.39
N ARG A 90 2.19 3.75 11.59
CA ARG A 90 2.22 3.75 10.11
C ARG A 90 2.83 2.47 9.51
N VAL A 91 2.16 1.31 9.66
CA VAL A 91 2.73 0.01 9.24
C VAL A 91 1.86 -0.88 8.34
N LYS A 92 0.54 -0.70 8.31
CA LYS A 92 -0.40 -1.47 7.49
C LYS A 92 -1.09 -0.59 6.46
N ALA A 93 -1.42 -1.17 5.31
CA ALA A 93 -2.26 -0.55 4.31
C ALA A 93 -3.73 -0.58 4.75
N LEU A 94 -4.51 0.45 4.41
CA LEU A 94 -5.90 0.59 4.82
C LEU A 94 -6.87 0.34 3.67
N ILE A 95 -7.91 -0.45 3.94
CA ILE A 95 -9.14 -0.50 3.17
C ILE A 95 -10.30 -0.06 4.08
N VAL A 96 -11.13 0.84 3.58
CA VAL A 96 -12.42 1.19 4.19
C VAL A 96 -13.55 0.68 3.29
N PRO A 97 -14.34 -0.32 3.74
CA PRO A 97 -15.54 -0.72 3.02
C PRO A 97 -16.61 0.39 3.09
N VAL A 98 -17.05 0.89 1.94
CA VAL A 98 -18.19 1.80 1.79
C VAL A 98 -19.40 0.95 1.41
N THR A 99 -20.32 0.73 2.35
CA THR A 99 -21.35 -0.33 2.28
C THR A 99 -22.51 0.00 1.35
N ASN A 100 -22.70 1.28 1.02
CA ASN A 100 -23.74 1.81 0.15
C ASN A 100 -23.18 2.55 -1.08
N PHE A 101 -21.99 2.17 -1.55
CA PHE A 101 -21.26 2.85 -2.62
C PHE A 101 -22.11 3.08 -3.89
N ALA A 102 -22.84 2.06 -4.36
CA ALA A 102 -23.69 2.18 -5.55
C ALA A 102 -24.80 3.24 -5.39
N ALA A 103 -25.35 3.38 -4.18
CA ALA A 103 -26.35 4.40 -3.89
C ALA A 103 -25.71 5.79 -3.85
N LEU A 104 -24.51 5.94 -3.28
CA LEU A 104 -23.78 7.20 -3.27
C LEU A 104 -23.46 7.68 -4.70
N ALA A 105 -23.09 6.76 -5.60
CA ALA A 105 -22.72 7.08 -6.98
C ALA A 105 -23.90 7.46 -7.89
N SER A 106 -25.14 7.16 -7.48
CA SER A 106 -26.35 7.37 -8.30
C SER A 106 -27.42 8.24 -7.61
N GLY A 107 -27.28 8.50 -6.32
CA GLY A 107 -28.22 9.29 -5.55
C GLY A 107 -28.02 10.80 -5.69
N SER A 108 -29.02 11.56 -5.24
CA SER A 108 -28.96 13.02 -5.11
C SER A 108 -28.80 13.39 -3.64
N PHE A 109 -27.56 13.49 -3.17
CA PHE A 109 -27.23 13.88 -1.80
C PHE A 109 -26.77 15.32 -1.76
N THR A 110 -27.34 16.12 -0.86
CA THR A 110 -26.98 17.54 -0.69
C THR A 110 -26.23 17.84 0.60
N ASN A 111 -26.11 16.86 1.51
CA ASN A 111 -25.47 17.00 2.82
C ASN A 111 -24.53 15.81 3.11
N PRO A 112 -23.51 16.00 3.97
CA PRO A 112 -22.67 14.90 4.46
C PRO A 112 -23.44 13.94 5.38
N GLY A 113 -22.83 12.80 5.69
CA GLY A 113 -23.33 11.79 6.62
C GLY A 113 -24.08 10.63 5.97
N ALA A 114 -24.14 10.58 4.64
CA ALA A 114 -24.83 9.52 3.91
C ALA A 114 -23.96 8.28 3.67
N ALA A 115 -22.62 8.38 3.73
CA ALA A 115 -21.76 7.23 3.51
C ALA A 115 -21.80 6.26 4.70
N GLY A 116 -22.14 5.01 4.41
CA GLY A 116 -22.04 3.90 5.35
C GLY A 116 -20.67 3.23 5.28
N PHE A 117 -20.06 2.96 6.42
CA PHE A 117 -18.76 2.30 6.49
C PHE A 117 -18.85 0.95 7.22
N GLY A 118 -18.17 -0.06 6.68
CA GLY A 118 -18.00 -1.38 7.30
C GLY A 118 -16.80 -1.45 8.22
N ALA A 119 -16.54 -2.64 8.76
CA ALA A 119 -15.32 -2.87 9.55
C ALA A 119 -14.06 -2.62 8.69
N PRO A 120 -13.10 -1.80 9.14
CA PRO A 120 -11.89 -1.51 8.38
C PRO A 120 -11.01 -2.76 8.25
N ILE A 121 -10.27 -2.83 7.14
CA ILE A 121 -9.32 -3.91 6.86
C ILE A 121 -7.92 -3.31 6.80
N GLU A 122 -7.03 -3.85 7.63
CA GLU A 122 -5.63 -3.43 7.71
C GLU A 122 -4.74 -4.55 7.18
N LEU A 123 -4.16 -4.37 5.99
CA LEU A 123 -3.33 -5.38 5.34
C LEU A 123 -1.85 -5.12 5.60
N ASN A 124 -1.12 -6.18 5.96
CA ASN A 124 0.33 -6.13 6.03
C ASN A 124 0.93 -6.31 4.62
N LEU A 125 1.30 -5.19 3.99
CA LEU A 125 2.01 -5.16 2.71
C LEU A 125 3.50 -4.81 2.89
N GLY A 126 4.04 -5.09 4.08
CA GLY A 126 5.43 -4.83 4.44
C GLY A 126 5.82 -3.35 4.45
N GLY A 127 4.97 -2.50 5.03
CA GLY A 127 5.20 -1.04 5.08
C GLY A 127 4.83 -0.27 3.81
N ARG A 128 4.18 -0.94 2.85
CA ARG A 128 3.64 -0.33 1.62
C ARG A 128 2.13 -0.13 1.74
N ALA A 129 1.61 0.61 0.78
CA ALA A 129 0.19 0.91 0.65
C ALA A 129 -0.29 0.74 -0.80
N PHE A 130 -1.59 0.87 -1.03
CA PHE A 130 -2.18 0.58 -2.33
C PHE A 130 -1.69 1.53 -3.43
N ARG A 131 -1.57 0.98 -4.64
CA ARG A 131 -1.36 1.70 -5.91
C ARG A 131 -2.38 1.33 -6.95
N SER A 132 -2.87 0.10 -6.87
CA SER A 132 -4.05 -0.38 -7.56
C SER A 132 -4.48 -1.68 -6.89
N ILE A 133 -5.77 -1.98 -6.96
CA ILE A 133 -6.34 -3.24 -6.52
C ILE A 133 -7.48 -3.58 -7.45
N GLU A 134 -7.40 -4.76 -8.03
CA GLU A 134 -8.47 -5.31 -8.86
C GLU A 134 -8.86 -6.66 -8.30
N GLY A 135 -10.15 -6.96 -8.28
CA GLY A 135 -10.65 -8.18 -7.68
C GLY A 135 -12.07 -8.51 -8.06
N ASN A 136 -12.41 -9.78 -7.86
CA ASN A 136 -13.75 -10.32 -8.03
C ASN A 136 -13.94 -11.51 -7.06
N GLY A 137 -14.92 -12.37 -7.35
CA GLY A 137 -15.19 -13.55 -6.52
C GLY A 137 -14.03 -14.55 -6.41
N ASP A 138 -13.07 -14.53 -7.34
CA ASP A 138 -11.92 -15.44 -7.36
C ASP A 138 -10.71 -14.90 -6.57
N GLY A 139 -10.80 -13.67 -6.05
CA GLY A 139 -9.76 -13.01 -5.28
C GLY A 139 -9.33 -11.67 -5.87
N TYR A 140 -8.25 -11.13 -5.31
CA TYR A 140 -7.75 -9.79 -5.56
C TYR A 140 -6.27 -9.83 -5.92
N LEU A 141 -5.90 -8.99 -6.88
CA LEU A 141 -4.53 -8.63 -7.16
C LEU A 141 -4.30 -7.21 -6.66
N ILE A 142 -3.24 -7.03 -5.88
CA ILE A 142 -2.84 -5.75 -5.30
C ILE A 142 -1.49 -5.39 -5.87
N VAL A 143 -1.37 -4.18 -6.42
CA VAL A 143 -0.08 -3.50 -6.59
C VAL A 143 0.07 -2.53 -5.43
N CYS A 144 1.21 -2.59 -4.75
CA CYS A 144 1.51 -1.71 -3.62
C CYS A 144 2.88 -1.05 -3.77
N GLY A 145 3.07 0.08 -3.10
CA GLY A 145 4.31 0.85 -3.10
C GLY A 145 4.40 1.83 -1.92
N PRO A 146 5.50 2.58 -1.77
CA PRO A 146 5.66 3.57 -0.70
C PRO A 146 4.67 4.73 -0.83
N PRO A 147 4.42 5.54 0.20
CA PRO A 147 3.58 6.75 0.05
C PRO A 147 4.13 7.73 -1.00
N GLY A 148 5.44 7.94 -1.07
CA GLY A 148 6.08 8.84 -2.04
C GLY A 148 6.80 8.11 -3.17
N VAL A 149 8.01 8.57 -3.47
CA VAL A 149 8.87 8.03 -4.54
C VAL A 149 9.49 6.70 -4.10
N ALA A 150 9.48 5.71 -4.99
CA ALA A 150 10.15 4.44 -4.76
C ALA A 150 11.67 4.55 -4.96
N SER A 151 12.44 3.99 -4.02
CA SER A 151 13.90 3.81 -4.12
C SER A 151 14.30 2.46 -4.72
N GLY A 152 13.35 1.53 -4.87
CA GLY A 152 13.61 0.17 -5.34
C GLY A 152 14.11 -0.78 -4.24
N THR A 153 14.20 -0.31 -2.99
CA THR A 153 14.55 -1.14 -1.82
C THR A 153 13.41 -1.17 -0.82
N PRO A 154 13.01 -2.34 -0.28
CA PRO A 154 12.00 -2.46 0.77
C PRO A 154 12.22 -1.52 1.96
N PRO A 155 11.15 -0.90 2.50
CA PRO A 155 9.75 -0.95 2.05
C PRO A 155 9.44 0.02 0.89
N SER A 156 10.42 0.79 0.42
CA SER A 156 10.28 1.84 -0.59
C SER A 156 10.43 1.32 -2.02
N ASP A 157 9.73 0.25 -2.36
CA ASP A 157 9.68 -0.37 -3.68
C ASP A 157 8.27 -0.84 -4.02
N PHE A 158 8.01 -1.15 -5.29
CA PHE A 158 6.72 -1.71 -5.71
C PHE A 158 6.71 -3.23 -5.54
N ARG A 159 5.58 -3.78 -5.09
CA ARG A 159 5.35 -5.22 -4.94
C ARG A 159 3.94 -5.61 -5.35
N MET A 160 3.77 -6.87 -5.72
CA MET A 160 2.45 -7.46 -6.02
C MET A 160 2.06 -8.45 -4.95
N PHE A 161 0.78 -8.44 -4.56
CA PHE A 161 0.20 -9.39 -3.64
C PHE A 161 -1.08 -9.98 -4.24
N THR A 162 -1.34 -11.26 -3.97
CA THR A 162 -2.70 -11.82 -4.15
C THR A 162 -3.38 -11.96 -2.81
N TRP A 163 -4.68 -11.70 -2.75
CA TRP A 163 -5.47 -11.76 -1.53
C TRP A 163 -6.86 -12.34 -1.81
N THR A 164 -7.45 -13.03 -0.83
CA THR A 164 -8.75 -13.69 -1.03
C THR A 164 -9.93 -12.73 -0.97
N GLY A 165 -9.72 -11.49 -0.51
CA GLY A 165 -10.80 -10.55 -0.20
C GLY A 165 -11.34 -10.66 1.23
N SER A 166 -10.89 -11.67 1.98
CA SER A 166 -11.26 -11.90 3.38
C SER A 166 -10.26 -11.27 4.35
N PRO A 167 -10.71 -10.45 5.33
CA PRO A 167 -9.84 -9.89 6.37
C PRO A 167 -9.12 -10.95 7.21
N ALA A 168 -9.65 -12.18 7.27
CA ALA A 168 -9.07 -13.29 8.01
C ALA A 168 -7.87 -13.94 7.29
N ASN A 169 -7.60 -13.59 6.03
CA ASN A 169 -6.49 -14.15 5.27
C ASN A 169 -5.45 -13.07 5.00
N ALA A 170 -4.20 -13.37 5.34
CA ALA A 170 -3.08 -12.49 5.00
C ALA A 170 -2.88 -12.43 3.47
N PRO A 171 -2.52 -11.26 2.91
CA PRO A 171 -2.12 -11.16 1.52
C PRO A 171 -0.80 -11.92 1.28
N LEU A 172 -0.66 -12.51 0.10
CA LEU A 172 0.50 -13.31 -0.29
C LEU A 172 1.36 -12.56 -1.30
N GLU A 173 2.59 -12.22 -0.95
CA GLU A 173 3.54 -11.55 -1.86
C GLU A 173 3.88 -12.47 -3.04
N ARG A 174 3.97 -11.88 -4.23
CA ARG A 174 4.32 -12.56 -5.48
C ARG A 174 5.71 -12.15 -5.94
N ALA A 175 6.44 -13.09 -6.55
CA ALA A 175 7.82 -12.88 -7.02
C ALA A 175 7.96 -11.98 -8.26
N ALA A 176 6.88 -11.35 -8.71
CA ALA A 176 6.85 -10.47 -9.87
C ALA A 176 7.93 -9.38 -9.79
N SER A 177 8.72 -9.24 -10.86
CA SER A 177 9.69 -8.15 -10.98
C SER A 177 9.00 -6.89 -11.47
N LEU A 178 9.01 -5.84 -10.66
CA LEU A 178 8.53 -4.51 -11.01
C LEU A 178 9.69 -3.51 -11.20
N THR A 179 10.89 -4.02 -11.47
CA THR A 179 12.09 -3.19 -11.67
C THR A 179 11.87 -2.17 -12.77
N ASN A 180 12.18 -0.90 -12.49
CA ASN A 180 12.01 0.25 -13.39
C ASN A 180 10.55 0.57 -13.77
N LEU A 181 9.57 0.06 -13.02
CA LEU A 181 8.16 0.42 -13.18
C LEU A 181 7.73 1.41 -12.07
N ILE A 182 6.85 2.33 -12.44
CA ILE A 182 6.18 3.26 -11.51
C ILE A 182 4.69 2.99 -11.64
N VAL A 183 4.28 1.81 -11.16
CA VAL A 183 2.96 1.25 -11.45
C VAL A 183 1.87 2.04 -10.72
N GLU A 184 0.86 2.48 -11.46
CA GLU A 184 -0.30 3.23 -10.95
C GLU A 184 -1.62 2.58 -11.41
N GLY A 185 -1.59 1.44 -12.11
CA GLY A 185 -2.80 0.75 -12.55
C GLY A 185 -2.58 -0.69 -13.00
N ILE A 186 -3.55 -1.54 -12.68
CA ILE A 186 -3.77 -2.84 -13.29
C ILE A 186 -4.82 -2.62 -14.41
N VAL A 187 -4.58 -3.10 -15.63
CA VAL A 187 -5.53 -2.90 -16.74
C VAL A 187 -6.76 -3.76 -16.59
N GLU A 188 -6.55 -5.07 -16.41
CA GLU A 188 -7.61 -6.05 -16.19
C GLU A 188 -7.04 -7.27 -15.47
N LEU A 189 -7.91 -8.00 -14.78
CA LEU A 189 -7.54 -9.29 -14.20
C LEU A 189 -7.60 -10.39 -15.28
N PRO A 190 -6.58 -11.25 -15.39
CA PRO A 190 -6.72 -12.46 -16.17
C PRO A 190 -7.79 -13.38 -15.53
N PRO A 191 -8.38 -14.32 -16.31
CA PRO A 191 -9.32 -15.29 -15.78
C PRO A 191 -8.77 -16.02 -14.54
N GLY A 192 -9.60 -16.12 -13.51
CA GLY A 192 -9.25 -16.78 -12.26
C GLY A 192 -9.19 -18.31 -12.38
N PRO A 193 -8.58 -18.98 -11.39
CA PRO A 193 -7.85 -18.41 -10.26
C PRO A 193 -6.45 -17.91 -10.65
N LEU A 194 -5.93 -16.90 -9.94
CA LEU A 194 -4.58 -16.35 -10.18
C LEU A 194 -3.49 -17.35 -9.75
N THR A 195 -2.62 -17.72 -10.69
CA THR A 195 -1.51 -18.67 -10.50
C THR A 195 -0.16 -17.97 -10.65
N SER A 196 0.94 -18.69 -10.42
CA SER A 196 2.29 -18.15 -10.64
C SER A 196 2.61 -17.86 -12.11
N SER A 197 1.88 -18.45 -13.06
CA SER A 197 2.05 -18.19 -14.49
C SER A 197 1.08 -17.14 -15.04
N SER A 198 0.13 -16.66 -14.22
CA SER A 198 -0.78 -15.59 -14.65
C SER A 198 0.02 -14.34 -15.04
N THR A 199 -0.32 -13.78 -16.20
CA THR A 199 0.24 -12.52 -16.70
C THR A 199 -0.81 -11.43 -16.62
N VAL A 200 -0.37 -10.25 -16.22
CA VAL A 200 -1.23 -9.07 -16.08
C VAL A 200 -0.58 -7.89 -16.77
N GLN A 201 -1.38 -7.05 -17.40
CA GLN A 201 -0.92 -5.79 -17.97
C GLN A 201 -0.99 -4.70 -16.90
N LEU A 202 0.14 -4.02 -16.70
CA LEU A 202 0.29 -2.91 -15.77
C LEU A 202 0.49 -1.60 -16.54
N ILE A 203 0.10 -0.49 -15.92
CA ILE A 203 0.31 0.87 -16.44
C ILE A 203 1.18 1.65 -15.46
N SER A 204 2.19 2.34 -15.98
CA SER A 204 2.98 3.33 -15.27
C SER A 204 2.78 4.71 -15.90
N ASP A 205 2.39 5.72 -15.12
CA ASP A 205 2.15 7.08 -15.63
C ASP A 205 3.45 7.72 -16.18
N ASN A 206 4.60 7.45 -15.56
CA ASN A 206 5.90 8.02 -15.93
C ASN A 206 5.94 9.57 -15.97
N GLY A 207 5.01 10.26 -15.31
CA GLY A 207 4.89 11.72 -15.39
C GLY A 207 6.13 12.50 -14.94
N ILE A 208 6.99 11.91 -14.10
CA ILE A 208 8.27 12.49 -13.63
C ILE A 208 9.49 12.02 -14.44
N THR A 209 9.31 11.15 -15.43
CA THR A 209 10.43 10.62 -16.23
C THR A 209 10.91 11.70 -17.20
N VAL A 210 12.23 11.92 -17.26
CA VAL A 210 12.88 12.75 -18.27
C VAL A 210 13.27 11.85 -19.44
N TYR A 211 12.73 12.12 -20.64
CA TYR A 211 12.89 11.24 -21.81
C TYR A 211 13.93 11.73 -22.83
N TYR A 212 14.27 13.02 -22.80
CA TYR A 212 15.00 13.68 -23.88
C TYR A 212 16.30 14.35 -23.40
N ASP A 213 16.81 13.96 -22.22
CA ASP A 213 17.99 14.56 -21.56
C ASP A 213 17.94 16.10 -21.46
N ASP A 214 16.74 16.66 -21.43
CA ASP A 214 16.46 18.10 -21.43
C ASP A 214 16.06 18.61 -20.03
N THR A 215 16.11 17.75 -19.01
CA THR A 215 15.65 17.98 -17.63
C THR A 215 14.15 18.20 -17.47
N ILE A 216 13.37 18.07 -18.55
CA ILE A 216 11.92 18.29 -18.53
C ILE A 216 11.21 16.98 -18.21
N GLU A 217 10.51 16.94 -17.07
CA GLU A 217 9.65 15.83 -16.72
C GLU A 217 8.53 15.64 -17.77
N ALA A 218 8.15 14.39 -18.06
CA ALA A 218 7.15 14.05 -19.05
C ALA A 218 5.84 14.86 -18.92
N LYS A 219 5.38 15.10 -17.67
CA LYS A 219 4.16 15.88 -17.40
C LYS A 219 4.27 17.35 -17.82
N GLN A 220 5.49 17.89 -17.84
CA GLN A 220 5.81 19.29 -18.16
C GLN A 220 6.18 19.50 -19.65
N LEU A 221 6.21 18.45 -20.47
CA LEU A 221 6.50 18.58 -21.90
C LEU A 221 5.50 19.51 -22.60
N PRO A 222 5.97 20.45 -23.43
CA PRO A 222 5.12 21.52 -23.99
C PRO A 222 4.13 21.03 -25.04
N TYR A 223 4.46 19.95 -25.75
CA TYR A 223 3.57 19.33 -26.73
C TYR A 223 2.89 18.08 -26.13
N PRO A 224 1.55 18.04 -25.99
CA PRO A 224 0.85 16.92 -25.37
C PRO A 224 1.15 15.55 -25.98
N GLY A 225 1.38 15.47 -27.30
CA GLY A 225 1.70 14.20 -27.98
C GLY A 225 3.09 13.64 -27.65
N PHE A 226 3.93 14.37 -26.91
CA PHE A 226 5.21 13.86 -26.40
C PHE A 226 5.13 13.35 -24.97
N LYS A 227 4.01 13.59 -24.25
CA LYS A 227 3.79 12.98 -22.94
C LYS A 227 3.54 11.49 -23.13
N LYS A 228 4.14 10.66 -22.28
CA LYS A 228 4.14 9.20 -22.41
C LYS A 228 3.75 8.57 -21.08
N PHE A 229 3.03 7.47 -21.18
CA PHE A 229 2.92 6.46 -20.13
C PHE A 229 3.52 5.15 -20.66
N ARG A 230 3.77 4.21 -19.76
CA ARG A 230 4.31 2.90 -20.09
C ARG A 230 3.28 1.82 -19.78
N SER A 231 3.24 0.77 -20.60
CA SER A 231 2.48 -0.43 -20.32
C SER A 231 3.36 -1.66 -20.44
N ASP A 232 3.24 -2.58 -19.48
CA ASP A 232 4.08 -3.77 -19.38
C ASP A 232 3.25 -4.99 -19.02
N TRP A 233 3.57 -6.13 -19.63
CA TRP A 233 3.06 -7.43 -19.21
C TRP A 233 3.99 -8.02 -18.15
N VAL A 234 3.44 -8.35 -16.98
CA VAL A 234 4.19 -8.90 -15.85
C VAL A 234 3.59 -10.25 -15.45
N THR A 235 4.45 -11.25 -15.28
CA THR A 235 4.08 -12.56 -14.74
C THR A 235 4.14 -12.51 -13.21
N LEU A 236 3.10 -13.02 -12.53
CA LEU A 236 3.02 -12.97 -11.07
C LEU A 236 4.17 -13.71 -10.36
N GLY A 237 4.56 -14.88 -10.87
CA GLY A 237 5.56 -15.72 -10.21
C GLY A 237 5.03 -16.42 -8.94
N PRO A 238 5.86 -17.26 -8.31
CA PRO A 238 5.48 -17.97 -7.10
C PRO A 238 5.19 -17.01 -5.94
N VAL A 239 4.47 -17.53 -4.93
CA VAL A 239 4.37 -16.84 -3.64
C VAL A 239 5.74 -16.83 -2.98
N VAL A 240 6.14 -15.68 -2.44
CA VAL A 240 7.41 -15.49 -1.73
C VAL A 240 7.17 -14.96 -0.33
N THR A 241 8.16 -15.18 0.52
CA THR A 241 8.17 -14.57 1.85
C THR A 241 8.66 -13.13 1.75
N SER A 242 7.88 -12.20 2.31
CA SER A 242 8.27 -10.79 2.36
C SER A 242 9.57 -10.60 3.14
N GLN A 243 10.52 -9.90 2.52
CA GLN A 243 11.81 -9.63 3.14
C GLN A 243 11.66 -8.63 4.29
N PRO A 244 12.37 -8.84 5.43
CA PRO A 244 12.38 -7.85 6.50
C PRO A 244 13.07 -6.57 6.04
N ALA A 245 12.52 -5.43 6.43
CA ALA A 245 13.15 -4.13 6.24
C ALA A 245 13.18 -3.38 7.58
N ILE A 246 14.34 -2.83 7.93
CA ILE A 246 14.49 -2.04 9.15
C ILE A 246 13.66 -0.77 9.00
N LYS A 247 12.77 -0.54 9.96
CA LYS A 247 11.91 0.64 10.00
C LYS A 247 12.54 1.75 10.82
N GLU A 248 13.05 1.40 11.99
CA GLU A 248 13.61 2.37 12.94
C GLU A 248 14.68 1.69 13.80
N VAL A 249 15.64 2.50 14.23
CA VAL A 249 16.67 2.11 15.19
C VAL A 249 16.74 3.19 16.25
N HIS A 250 16.56 2.81 17.51
CA HIS A 250 16.62 3.73 18.64
C HIS A 250 17.71 3.29 19.61
N SER A 251 18.68 4.17 19.89
CA SER A 251 19.76 3.89 20.84
C SER A 251 19.58 4.71 22.10
N SER A 252 19.56 4.05 23.26
CA SER A 252 19.44 4.70 24.57
C SER A 252 20.13 3.88 25.65
N SER A 253 20.92 4.53 26.51
CA SER A 253 21.52 3.93 27.71
C SER A 253 22.26 2.61 27.47
N GLY A 254 23.03 2.52 26.38
CA GLY A 254 23.80 1.31 26.03
C GLY A 254 22.99 0.19 25.38
N LEU A 255 21.72 0.41 25.07
CA LEU A 255 20.88 -0.49 24.28
C LEU A 255 20.56 0.12 22.92
N CYS A 256 20.56 -0.73 21.90
CA CYS A 256 20.09 -0.42 20.55
C CYS A 256 18.85 -1.27 20.25
N SER A 257 17.69 -0.63 20.17
CA SER A 257 16.43 -1.25 19.76
C SER A 257 16.29 -1.15 18.25
N ILE A 258 16.16 -2.29 17.59
CA ILE A 258 15.99 -2.40 16.14
C ILE A 258 14.58 -2.89 15.90
N THR A 259 13.77 -2.11 15.17
CA THR A 259 12.41 -2.49 14.76
C THR A 259 12.38 -2.67 13.24
N TRP A 260 11.73 -3.74 12.77
CA TRP A 260 11.60 -4.04 11.34
C TRP A 260 10.18 -4.43 10.97
N TYR A 261 9.83 -4.28 9.69
CA TYR A 261 8.61 -4.83 9.12
C TYR A 261 8.68 -6.36 9.12
N SER A 262 7.68 -7.01 9.71
CA SER A 262 7.62 -8.45 9.89
C SER A 262 6.30 -9.04 9.40
N VAL A 263 6.27 -10.36 9.23
CA VAL A 263 5.06 -11.13 8.94
C VAL A 263 4.76 -12.02 10.14
N ALA A 264 3.53 -11.94 10.67
CA ALA A 264 3.11 -12.74 11.81
C ALA A 264 3.28 -14.24 11.53
N GLY A 265 3.79 -14.98 12.52
CA GLY A 265 4.09 -16.41 12.41
C GLY A 265 5.50 -16.72 11.87
N LEU A 266 6.24 -15.74 11.38
CA LEU A 266 7.66 -15.91 11.03
C LEU A 266 8.58 -15.63 12.22
N THR A 267 9.70 -16.34 12.23
CA THR A 267 10.79 -16.12 13.19
C THR A 267 11.91 -15.35 12.52
N TYR A 268 12.46 -14.37 13.21
CA TYR A 268 13.54 -13.51 12.72
C TYR A 268 14.75 -13.59 13.64
N ARG A 269 15.93 -13.42 13.04
CA ARG A 269 17.20 -13.32 13.75
C ARG A 269 17.90 -12.02 13.41
N VAL A 270 18.32 -11.30 14.45
CA VAL A 270 19.25 -10.17 14.29
C VAL A 270 20.66 -10.72 14.22
N GLN A 271 21.43 -10.25 13.25
CA GLN A 271 22.86 -10.50 13.16
C GLN A 271 23.63 -9.18 13.24
N SER A 272 24.90 -9.26 13.63
CA SER A 272 25.77 -8.10 13.74
C SER A 272 27.19 -8.34 13.28
N LYS A 273 27.91 -7.26 12.95
CA LYS A 273 29.37 -7.26 12.76
C LYS A 273 29.95 -5.90 13.15
N ASN A 274 31.26 -5.84 13.36
CA ASN A 274 31.92 -4.62 13.88
C ASN A 274 32.41 -3.72 12.74
N ALA A 275 32.77 -4.31 11.59
CA ALA A 275 33.13 -3.59 10.37
C ALA A 275 32.39 -4.14 9.13
N LEU A 276 32.16 -3.29 8.12
CA LEU A 276 31.62 -3.76 6.84
C LEU A 276 32.56 -4.74 6.13
N SER A 277 33.86 -4.64 6.38
CA SER A 277 34.89 -5.55 5.87
C SER A 277 34.95 -6.89 6.59
N ASP A 278 34.29 -7.07 7.74
CA ASP A 278 34.29 -8.35 8.43
C ASP A 278 33.65 -9.43 7.52
N PRO A 279 34.28 -10.60 7.38
CA PRO A 279 33.87 -11.60 6.39
C PRO A 279 32.56 -12.32 6.74
N ALA A 280 32.17 -12.30 8.02
CA ALA A 280 31.02 -13.02 8.53
C ALA A 280 30.13 -12.14 9.41
N TRP A 281 28.83 -12.43 9.38
CA TRP A 281 27.85 -11.90 10.31
C TRP A 281 27.75 -12.85 11.51
N ALA A 282 27.69 -12.31 12.73
CA ALA A 282 27.50 -13.08 13.95
C ALA A 282 26.05 -12.96 14.44
N ASP A 283 25.47 -14.09 14.85
CA ASP A 283 24.14 -14.16 15.43
C ASP A 283 24.07 -13.40 16.76
N VAL A 284 23.06 -12.53 16.90
CA VAL A 284 22.71 -11.95 18.19
C VAL A 284 21.78 -12.93 18.91
N PRO A 285 22.13 -13.45 20.11
CA PRO A 285 21.33 -14.47 20.80
C PRO A 285 19.85 -14.12 20.95
N GLY A 286 18.97 -15.10 20.72
CA GLY A 286 17.51 -15.01 20.89
C GLY A 286 16.75 -14.66 19.61
N ASP A 287 16.01 -15.61 19.06
CA ASP A 287 15.17 -15.32 17.90
C ASP A 287 13.88 -14.60 18.30
N VAL A 288 13.26 -13.88 17.36
CA VAL A 288 12.03 -13.12 17.57
C VAL A 288 10.93 -13.71 16.72
N ALA A 289 9.94 -14.35 17.36
CA ALA A 289 8.70 -14.75 16.71
C ALA A 289 7.81 -13.52 16.52
N ALA A 290 7.56 -13.14 15.26
CA ALA A 290 6.71 -12.02 14.95
C ALA A 290 5.23 -12.38 15.16
N THR A 291 4.49 -11.50 15.82
CA THR A 291 3.05 -11.65 16.07
C THR A 291 2.22 -10.70 15.23
N ASP A 292 2.83 -9.68 14.62
CA ASP A 292 2.17 -8.68 13.78
C ASP A 292 3.13 -8.11 12.71
N ALA A 293 2.78 -6.96 12.12
CA ALA A 293 3.50 -6.26 11.06
C ALA A 293 4.82 -5.62 11.49
N LEU A 294 5.11 -5.57 12.80
CA LEU A 294 6.40 -5.16 13.34
C LEU A 294 6.93 -6.18 14.35
N ALA A 295 8.24 -6.32 14.35
CA ALA A 295 8.99 -6.99 15.39
C ALA A 295 10.17 -6.11 15.81
N THR A 296 10.54 -6.22 17.09
CA THR A 296 11.60 -5.40 17.68
C THR A 296 12.54 -6.28 18.49
N LYS A 297 13.83 -5.94 18.46
CA LYS A 297 14.83 -6.54 19.34
C LYS A 297 15.79 -5.48 19.90
N ALA A 298 16.00 -5.51 21.21
CA ALA A 298 17.05 -4.74 21.87
C ALA A 298 18.37 -5.52 21.87
N VAL A 299 19.46 -4.83 21.54
CA VAL A 299 20.82 -5.37 21.52
C VAL A 299 21.71 -4.51 22.41
N GLY A 300 22.52 -5.14 23.25
CA GLY A 300 23.55 -4.44 24.03
C GLY A 300 24.62 -3.83 23.12
N MET A 301 24.88 -2.55 23.30
CA MET A 301 25.98 -1.82 22.67
C MET A 301 27.18 -1.80 23.62
N LEU A 302 28.35 -2.18 23.11
CA LEU A 302 29.59 -2.02 23.85
C LEU A 302 29.94 -0.52 23.91
N SER A 303 30.60 -0.09 24.99
CA SER A 303 30.86 1.32 25.30
C SER A 303 31.76 2.05 24.30
N THR A 304 32.42 1.34 23.38
CA THR A 304 33.23 1.91 22.29
C THR A 304 33.13 1.07 21.01
N GLY A 305 32.86 1.71 19.88
CA GLY A 305 32.95 1.10 18.54
C GLY A 305 31.70 1.25 17.68
N GLN A 306 31.86 1.10 16.36
CA GLN A 306 30.77 0.98 15.40
C GLN A 306 30.24 -0.46 15.37
N ARG A 307 28.94 -0.63 15.10
CA ARG A 307 28.34 -1.94 14.86
C ARG A 307 27.31 -1.84 13.73
N PHE A 308 27.29 -2.86 12.88
CA PHE A 308 26.36 -3.01 11.78
C PHE A 308 25.38 -4.12 12.12
N PHE A 309 24.12 -3.95 11.73
CA PHE A 309 23.06 -4.91 11.98
C PHE A 309 22.35 -5.31 10.68
N ARG A 310 21.87 -6.54 10.63
CA ARG A 310 20.87 -6.99 9.66
C ARG A 310 19.86 -7.89 10.34
N VAL A 311 18.69 -8.00 9.73
CA VAL A 311 17.64 -8.95 10.15
C VAL A 311 17.52 -10.00 9.06
N ILE A 312 17.49 -11.26 9.45
CA ILE A 312 17.25 -12.39 8.55
C ILE A 312 16.06 -13.21 9.05
N ILE A 313 15.50 -14.00 8.14
CA ILE A 313 14.65 -15.14 8.48
C ILE A 313 15.61 -16.34 8.46
N PRO A 314 15.88 -16.99 9.60
CA PRO A 314 16.88 -18.05 9.73
C PRO A 314 16.46 -19.35 9.07
#